data_AF-A0A845LFZ9-F1
#
_entry.id   AF-A0A845LFZ9-F1
#
_cell.length_a   1.000
_cell.length_b   1.000
_cell.length_c   1.000
_cell.angle_alpha   90.00
_cell.angle_beta   90.00
_cell.angle_gamma   90.00
#
_symmetry.space_group_name_H-M   'P 1'
#
loop_
_entity.id
_entity.type
_entity.pdbx_description
1 polymer ?
#
loop_
_entity_poly.entity_id
_entity_poly.type
_entity_poly.pdbx_seq_one_letter_code
_entity_poly.pdbx_strand_id
1 'polypeptide(L)'
;MDKNLELIEKFYLRFLDCLELVNYYHLYLNLGLFYSEFSKRKSLVDQVNEVSLDQPTEYILDVDSIKHVLNAFSKNPMPDFFSGMTVINSIRGFTMSVYEFLNDTENGGKIFEQILIEEIFNENEDDFFNFRIVLSFIRNVLSHNISYNTNVKYKDIASQIRWMKNRGINDQFVRFKYPYSESPLNCYGDLHIKIKLNFGSLKPDEVLPFNFFITEPELFKLGLFCYHTILYLSKYAEDVFKEVELLYMLPKRFINVGFSHFGKRITMSLRDLLKEYHNGNIKFID
;
A
#
# COMPACT_ATOMS: atom_id res chain seq x y z
N MET A 1 14.82 25.27 13.32
CA MET A 1 14.98 24.12 12.41
C MET A 1 14.65 24.60 11.01
N ASP A 2 15.40 24.18 9.99
CA ASP A 2 15.07 24.54 8.59
C ASP A 2 13.71 23.91 8.24
N LYS A 3 12.80 24.68 7.62
CA LYS A 3 11.45 24.20 7.27
C LYS A 3 11.50 22.98 6.35
N ASN A 4 12.54 22.88 5.52
CA ASN A 4 12.75 21.73 4.64
C ASN A 4 13.10 20.46 5.43
N LEU A 5 13.82 20.59 6.55
CA LEU A 5 14.21 19.46 7.40
C LEU A 5 13.02 18.91 8.19
N GLU A 6 12.18 19.81 8.72
CA GLU A 6 10.92 19.42 9.39
C GLU A 6 9.99 18.66 8.43
N LEU A 7 9.95 19.07 7.16
CA LEU A 7 9.17 18.40 6.13
C LEU A 7 9.70 17.00 5.81
N ILE A 8 11.02 16.84 5.70
CA ILE A 8 11.69 15.55 5.46
C ILE A 8 11.48 14.58 6.62
N GLU A 9 11.56 15.06 7.86
CA GLU A 9 11.31 14.25 9.06
C GLU A 9 9.86 13.77 9.12
N LYS A 10 8.89 14.67 8.91
CA LYS A 10 7.46 14.30 8.86
C LYS A 10 7.18 13.30 7.74
N PHE A 11 7.78 13.51 6.57
CA PHE A 11 7.70 12.56 5.45
C PHE A 11 8.22 11.18 5.85
N TYR A 12 9.39 11.11 6.49
CA TYR A 12 9.98 9.83 6.91
C TYR A 12 9.11 9.08 7.90
N LEU A 13 8.61 9.78 8.92
CA LEU A 13 7.71 9.17 9.92
C LEU A 13 6.46 8.60 9.26
N ARG A 14 5.88 9.32 8.28
CA ARG A 14 4.74 8.81 7.49
C ARG A 14 5.09 7.61 6.64
N PHE A 15 6.28 7.59 6.06
CA PHE A 15 6.76 6.44 5.33
C PHE A 15 6.92 5.22 6.24
N LEU A 16 7.50 5.40 7.44
CA LEU A 16 7.63 4.34 8.44
C LEU A 16 6.26 3.82 8.90
N ASP A 17 5.29 4.70 9.17
CA ASP A 17 3.91 4.32 9.47
C ASP A 17 3.32 3.44 8.34
N CYS A 18 3.50 3.87 7.08
CA CYS A 18 3.01 3.12 5.91
C CYS A 18 3.68 1.74 5.80
N LEU A 19 5.01 1.69 5.95
CA LEU A 19 5.81 0.48 5.92
C LEU A 19 5.40 -0.50 7.02
N GLU A 20 5.25 -0.03 8.25
CA GLU A 20 4.82 -0.83 9.38
C GLU A 20 3.42 -1.43 9.13
N LEU A 21 2.45 -0.60 8.73
CA LEU A 21 1.09 -1.06 8.46
C LEU A 21 1.04 -2.09 7.33
N VAL A 22 1.75 -1.82 6.22
CA VAL A 22 1.83 -2.74 5.08
C VAL A 22 2.49 -4.07 5.48
N ASN A 23 3.53 -4.05 6.33
CA ASN A 23 4.11 -5.25 6.90
C ASN A 23 3.10 -6.03 7.77
N TYR A 24 2.37 -5.36 8.66
CA TYR A 24 1.36 -6.03 9.49
C TYR A 24 0.25 -6.66 8.66
N TYR A 25 -0.27 -5.97 7.63
CA TYR A 25 -1.29 -6.55 6.76
C TYR A 25 -0.75 -7.71 5.91
N HIS A 26 0.54 -7.71 5.55
CA HIS A 26 1.17 -8.85 4.91
C HIS A 26 1.26 -10.07 5.82
N LEU A 27 1.69 -9.88 7.08
CA LEU A 27 1.72 -10.96 8.06
C LEU A 27 0.32 -11.48 8.36
N TYR A 28 -0.64 -10.57 8.56
CA TYR A 28 -2.05 -10.90 8.80
C TYR A 28 -2.66 -11.70 7.65
N LEU A 29 -2.40 -11.29 6.40
CA LEU A 29 -2.85 -12.03 5.21
C LEU A 29 -2.32 -13.46 5.18
N ASN A 30 -1.00 -13.62 5.31
CA ASN A 30 -0.37 -14.94 5.26
C ASN A 30 -0.83 -15.84 6.41
N LEU A 31 -0.96 -15.29 7.62
CA LEU A 31 -1.41 -16.04 8.78
C LEU A 31 -2.88 -16.47 8.65
N GLY A 32 -3.76 -15.57 8.20
CA GLY A 32 -5.16 -15.90 8.01
C GLY A 32 -5.40 -16.87 6.85
N LEU A 33 -4.62 -16.78 5.76
CA LEU A 33 -4.62 -17.80 4.71
C LEU A 33 -4.15 -19.16 5.22
N PHE A 34 -3.07 -19.19 6.00
CA PHE A 34 -2.59 -20.40 6.65
C PHE A 34 -3.67 -21.04 7.52
N TYR A 35 -4.32 -20.26 8.41
CA TYR A 35 -5.40 -20.78 9.25
C TYR A 35 -6.64 -21.21 8.47
N SER A 36 -6.97 -20.50 7.38
CA SER A 36 -8.06 -20.91 6.49
C SER A 36 -7.78 -22.28 5.85
N GLU A 37 -6.57 -22.50 5.35
CA GLU A 37 -6.19 -23.80 4.79
C GLU A 37 -6.01 -24.89 5.86
N PHE A 38 -5.49 -24.53 7.02
CA PHE A 38 -5.29 -25.46 8.14
C PHE A 38 -6.62 -25.96 8.70
N SER A 39 -7.59 -25.06 8.92
CA SER A 39 -8.92 -25.40 9.44
C SER A 39 -9.75 -26.29 8.51
N LYS A 40 -9.50 -26.26 7.20
CA LYS A 40 -10.09 -27.21 6.23
C LYS A 40 -9.58 -28.64 6.40
N ARG A 41 -8.36 -28.81 6.95
CA ARG A 41 -7.69 -30.11 7.09
C ARG A 41 -7.82 -30.68 8.50
N LYS A 42 -7.94 -29.80 9.50
CA LYS A 42 -8.03 -30.18 10.91
C LYS A 42 -9.07 -29.32 11.61
N SER A 43 -10.02 -29.95 12.29
CA SER A 43 -10.97 -29.22 13.14
C SER A 43 -10.21 -28.54 14.29
N LEU A 44 -10.44 -27.24 14.46
CA LEU A 44 -9.89 -26.44 15.56
C LEU A 44 -10.87 -26.32 16.74
N VAL A 45 -12.10 -26.84 16.59
CA VAL A 45 -13.21 -26.63 17.55
C VAL A 45 -12.85 -27.11 18.96
N ASP A 46 -12.20 -28.28 19.05
CA ASP A 46 -11.85 -28.88 20.33
C ASP A 46 -10.66 -28.18 21.00
N GLN A 47 -9.84 -27.49 20.21
CA GLN A 47 -8.64 -26.78 20.67
C GLN A 47 -8.96 -25.39 21.25
N VAL A 48 -10.16 -24.86 21.04
CA VAL A 48 -10.55 -23.51 21.50
C VAL A 48 -10.41 -23.35 23.01
N ASN A 49 -10.74 -24.40 23.77
CA ASN A 49 -10.65 -24.38 25.24
C ASN A 49 -9.19 -24.37 25.75
N GLU A 50 -8.23 -24.74 24.90
CA GLU A 50 -6.80 -24.81 25.24
C GLU A 50 -6.10 -23.46 25.00
N VAL A 51 -6.77 -22.51 24.34
CA VAL A 51 -6.21 -21.19 24.05
C VAL A 51 -6.44 -20.25 25.24
N SER A 52 -5.36 -19.95 25.96
CA SER A 52 -5.32 -18.88 26.96
C SER A 52 -4.61 -17.65 26.41
N LEU A 53 -5.07 -16.46 26.78
CA LEU A 53 -4.31 -15.24 26.57
C LEU A 53 -3.23 -15.15 27.65
N ASP A 54 -1.96 -15.11 27.25
CA ASP A 54 -0.80 -15.08 28.16
C ASP A 54 -0.67 -13.76 28.95
N GLN A 55 -1.53 -12.77 28.70
CA GLN A 55 -1.50 -11.47 29.36
C GLN A 55 -2.74 -11.23 30.21
N PRO A 56 -2.64 -10.45 31.31
CA PRO A 56 -3.78 -10.06 32.11
C PRO A 56 -4.62 -9.06 31.33
N THR A 57 -5.46 -9.58 30.43
CA THR A 57 -6.49 -8.81 29.75
C THR A 57 -7.81 -9.01 30.50
N GLU A 58 -8.56 -7.93 30.74
CA GLU A 58 -9.97 -8.05 31.15
C GLU A 58 -10.85 -8.66 30.04
N TYR A 59 -10.30 -8.76 28.83
CA TYR A 59 -10.93 -9.39 27.69
C TYR A 59 -10.88 -10.91 27.80
N ILE A 60 -12.04 -11.56 27.79
CA ILE A 60 -12.19 -13.01 27.79
C ILE A 60 -12.63 -13.44 26.40
N LEU A 61 -11.96 -14.46 25.85
CA LEU A 61 -12.37 -15.06 24.58
C LEU A 61 -13.75 -15.69 24.72
N ASP A 62 -14.69 -15.28 23.86
CA ASP A 62 -15.99 -15.92 23.75
C ASP A 62 -15.86 -17.26 23.02
N VAL A 63 -15.62 -18.30 23.83
CA VAL A 63 -15.42 -19.68 23.38
C VAL A 63 -16.60 -20.18 22.54
N ASP A 64 -17.83 -19.82 22.90
CA ASP A 64 -19.03 -20.32 22.22
C ASP A 64 -19.17 -19.69 20.84
N SER A 65 -18.93 -18.38 20.73
CA SER A 65 -18.88 -17.69 19.43
C SER A 65 -17.79 -18.26 18.53
N ILE A 66 -16.59 -18.51 19.06
CA ILE A 66 -15.47 -19.08 18.28
C ILE A 66 -15.83 -20.50 17.81
N LYS A 67 -16.35 -21.36 18.70
CA LYS A 67 -16.79 -22.72 18.33
C LYS A 67 -17.91 -22.69 17.31
N HIS A 68 -18.86 -21.76 17.42
CA HIS A 68 -19.95 -21.63 16.46
C HIS A 68 -19.40 -21.35 15.05
N VAL A 69 -18.50 -20.37 14.92
CA VAL A 69 -17.87 -20.02 13.64
C VAL A 69 -17.04 -21.20 13.10
N LEU A 70 -16.16 -21.80 13.91
CA LEU A 70 -15.33 -22.94 13.49
C LEU A 70 -16.16 -24.17 13.08
N ASN A 71 -17.26 -24.46 13.78
CA ASN A 71 -18.17 -25.55 13.41
C ASN A 71 -18.84 -25.29 12.04
N ALA A 72 -19.29 -24.07 11.78
CA ALA A 72 -19.87 -23.70 10.50
C ALA A 72 -18.87 -23.94 9.35
N PHE A 73 -17.59 -23.63 9.57
CA PHE A 73 -16.50 -23.90 8.63
C PHE A 73 -16.28 -25.38 8.34
N SER A 74 -16.21 -26.20 9.38
CA SER A 74 -15.95 -27.64 9.22
C SER A 74 -17.05 -28.37 8.44
N LYS A 75 -18.30 -27.89 8.53
CA LYS A 75 -19.47 -28.50 7.89
C LYS A 75 -19.72 -28.02 6.47
N ASN A 76 -19.25 -26.81 6.14
CA ASN A 76 -19.43 -26.23 4.82
C ASN A 76 -18.13 -25.52 4.42
N PRO A 77 -17.20 -26.24 3.74
CA PRO A 77 -15.86 -25.72 3.41
C PRO A 77 -15.87 -24.63 2.32
N MET A 78 -17.01 -23.93 2.13
CA MET A 78 -17.07 -22.77 1.26
C MET A 78 -16.11 -21.68 1.76
N PRO A 79 -15.37 -21.03 0.85
CA PRO A 79 -14.30 -20.11 1.21
C PRO A 79 -14.84 -18.72 1.58
N ASP A 80 -15.70 -18.57 2.60
CA ASP A 80 -16.42 -17.29 2.71
C ASP A 80 -16.07 -16.42 3.91
N PHE A 81 -16.01 -16.94 5.14
CA PHE A 81 -15.83 -16.04 6.29
C PHE A 81 -14.35 -15.75 6.65
N PHE A 82 -13.51 -16.70 7.08
CA PHE A 82 -12.11 -16.41 7.45
C PHE A 82 -11.23 -16.00 6.28
N SER A 83 -11.31 -16.70 5.14
CA SER A 83 -10.55 -16.32 3.94
C SER A 83 -11.03 -14.97 3.42
N GLY A 84 -12.34 -14.81 3.20
CA GLY A 84 -12.92 -13.56 2.72
C GLY A 84 -12.63 -12.38 3.65
N MET A 85 -12.78 -12.54 4.97
CA MET A 85 -12.47 -11.51 5.96
C MET A 85 -10.98 -11.18 6.01
N THR A 86 -10.11 -12.20 6.05
CA THR A 86 -8.66 -11.98 6.07
C THR A 86 -8.24 -11.23 4.82
N VAL A 87 -8.67 -11.70 3.65
CA VAL A 87 -8.31 -11.11 2.35
C VAL A 87 -8.84 -9.68 2.25
N ILE A 88 -10.14 -9.47 2.46
CA ILE A 88 -10.75 -8.14 2.35
C ILE A 88 -10.12 -7.15 3.33
N ASN A 89 -9.91 -7.55 4.58
CA ASN A 89 -9.30 -6.65 5.57
C ASN A 89 -7.82 -6.38 5.28
N SER A 90 -7.06 -7.38 4.83
CA SER A 90 -5.66 -7.18 4.42
C SER A 90 -5.57 -6.24 3.22
N ILE A 91 -6.41 -6.46 2.20
CA ILE A 91 -6.43 -5.64 0.98
C ILE A 91 -6.89 -4.23 1.28
N ARG A 92 -7.92 -4.05 2.11
CA ARG A 92 -8.31 -2.74 2.64
C ARG A 92 -7.11 -2.08 3.33
N GLY A 93 -6.41 -2.80 4.19
CA GLY A 93 -5.22 -2.33 4.89
C GLY A 93 -4.13 -1.84 3.94
N PHE A 94 -3.66 -2.71 3.04
CA PHE A 94 -2.66 -2.36 2.02
C PHE A 94 -3.06 -1.14 1.20
N THR A 95 -4.27 -1.14 0.65
CA THR A 95 -4.71 -0.09 -0.26
C THR A 95 -4.94 1.23 0.47
N MET A 96 -5.45 1.21 1.70
CA MET A 96 -5.62 2.40 2.52
C MET A 96 -4.28 3.00 2.93
N SER A 97 -3.34 2.19 3.44
CA SER A 97 -2.00 2.67 3.83
C SER A 97 -1.24 3.30 2.67
N VAL A 98 -1.24 2.65 1.50
CA VAL A 98 -0.56 3.21 0.31
C VAL A 98 -1.29 4.45 -0.23
N TYR A 99 -2.63 4.43 -0.26
CA TYR A 99 -3.42 5.56 -0.75
C TYR A 99 -3.24 6.81 0.13
N GLU A 100 -3.30 6.66 1.46
CA GLU A 100 -3.16 7.77 2.40
C GLU A 100 -1.77 8.37 2.33
N PHE A 101 -0.73 7.54 2.23
CA PHE A 101 0.63 8.00 2.05
C PHE A 101 0.82 8.78 0.73
N LEU A 102 0.25 8.29 -0.38
CA LEU A 102 0.27 9.01 -1.68
C LEU A 102 -0.51 10.33 -1.66
N ASN A 103 -1.56 10.42 -0.85
CA ASN A 103 -2.40 11.62 -0.77
C ASN A 103 -1.87 12.66 0.22
N ASP A 104 -0.85 12.35 1.02
CA ASP A 104 -0.25 13.31 1.95
C ASP A 104 0.66 14.32 1.22
N THR A 105 0.02 15.17 0.41
CA THR A 105 0.72 16.17 -0.40
C THR A 105 1.40 17.27 0.42
N GLU A 106 0.99 17.45 1.68
CA GLU A 106 1.57 18.44 2.59
C GLU A 106 2.88 17.95 3.20
N ASN A 107 3.04 16.63 3.39
CA ASN A 107 4.23 16.02 3.98
C ASN A 107 5.06 15.21 2.98
N GLY A 108 5.09 15.58 1.70
CA GLY A 108 6.03 14.99 0.74
C GLY A 108 5.49 13.82 -0.11
N GLY A 109 4.20 13.48 -0.06
CA GLY A 109 3.59 12.44 -0.90
C GLY A 109 3.81 12.64 -2.41
N LYS A 110 4.01 13.89 -2.87
CA LYS A 110 4.40 14.20 -4.25
C LYS A 110 5.79 13.68 -4.64
N ILE A 111 6.73 13.69 -3.71
CA ILE A 111 8.09 13.15 -3.93
C ILE A 111 7.98 11.64 -4.15
N PHE A 112 7.17 10.97 -3.34
CA PHE A 112 6.95 9.54 -3.48
C PHE A 112 6.19 9.16 -4.75
N GLU A 113 5.15 9.92 -5.12
CA GLU A 113 4.48 9.79 -6.42
C GLU A 113 5.47 9.90 -7.57
N GLN A 114 6.41 10.85 -7.50
CA GLN A 114 7.44 11.01 -8.51
C GLN A 114 8.43 9.84 -8.56
N ILE A 115 8.92 9.37 -7.41
CA ILE A 115 9.81 8.20 -7.34
C ILE A 115 9.11 6.96 -7.90
N LEU A 116 7.82 6.76 -7.58
CA LEU A 116 7.06 5.64 -8.14
C LEU A 116 6.99 5.72 -9.66
N ILE A 117 6.62 6.89 -10.21
CA ILE A 117 6.52 7.08 -11.66
C ILE A 117 7.86 6.74 -12.33
N GLU A 118 8.97 7.26 -11.80
CA GLU A 118 10.30 7.10 -12.36
C GLU A 118 10.83 5.68 -12.22
N GLU A 119 10.84 5.15 -11.00
CA GLU A 119 11.52 3.88 -10.68
C GLU A 119 10.61 2.67 -10.89
N ILE A 120 9.36 2.73 -10.43
CA ILE A 120 8.46 1.57 -10.44
C ILE A 120 7.70 1.48 -11.76
N PHE A 121 7.24 2.61 -12.30
CA PHE A 121 6.41 2.66 -13.50
C PHE A 121 7.19 3.01 -14.77
N ASN A 122 8.52 3.11 -14.73
CA ASN A 122 9.38 3.40 -15.89
C ASN A 122 8.92 4.64 -16.68
N GLU A 123 8.68 5.75 -15.97
CA GLU A 123 8.16 7.02 -16.48
C GLU A 123 6.72 6.95 -17.08
N ASN A 124 6.00 5.84 -16.91
CA ASN A 124 4.64 5.68 -17.40
C ASN A 124 3.62 6.22 -16.39
N GLU A 125 3.33 7.53 -16.51
CA GLU A 125 2.35 8.23 -15.68
C GLU A 125 0.93 7.64 -15.78
N ASP A 126 0.52 7.17 -16.96
CA ASP A 126 -0.82 6.63 -17.19
C ASP A 126 -1.07 5.35 -16.36
N ASP A 127 -0.09 4.44 -16.32
CA ASP A 127 -0.21 3.22 -15.51
C ASP A 127 -0.20 3.53 -14.02
N PHE A 128 0.58 4.53 -13.58
CA PHE A 128 0.54 5.03 -12.21
C PHE A 128 -0.82 5.64 -11.84
N PHE A 129 -1.40 6.45 -12.73
CA PHE A 129 -2.73 7.02 -12.50
C PHE A 129 -3.81 5.94 -12.46
N ASN A 130 -3.74 4.94 -13.34
CA ASN A 130 -4.63 3.77 -13.28
C ASN A 130 -4.50 3.02 -11.96
N PHE A 131 -3.28 2.82 -11.46
CA PHE A 131 -3.04 2.25 -10.13
C PHE A 131 -3.69 3.07 -9.02
N ARG A 132 -3.52 4.40 -9.00
CA ARG A 132 -4.17 5.28 -8.01
C ARG A 132 -5.70 5.20 -8.05
N ILE A 133 -6.28 5.09 -9.25
CA ILE A 133 -7.73 4.93 -9.41
C ILE A 133 -8.16 3.59 -8.80
N VAL A 134 -7.42 2.49 -9.04
CA VAL A 134 -7.71 1.20 -8.40
C VAL A 134 -7.63 1.29 -6.87
N LEU A 135 -6.58 1.91 -6.31
CA LEU A 135 -6.46 2.11 -4.86
C LEU A 135 -7.65 2.89 -4.28
N SER A 136 -8.01 4.01 -4.92
CA SER A 136 -9.12 4.86 -4.49
C SER A 136 -10.45 4.11 -4.52
N PHE A 137 -10.69 3.31 -5.57
CA PHE A 137 -11.91 2.50 -5.70
C PHE A 137 -12.04 1.51 -4.54
N ILE A 138 -11.00 0.71 -4.30
CA ILE A 138 -10.97 -0.29 -3.24
C ILE A 138 -11.13 0.38 -1.88
N ARG A 139 -10.38 1.46 -1.63
CA ARG A 139 -10.46 2.22 -0.39
C ARG A 139 -11.88 2.74 -0.14
N ASN A 140 -12.56 3.30 -1.13
CA ASN A 140 -13.91 3.85 -0.96
C ASN A 140 -14.97 2.76 -0.75
N VAL A 141 -14.84 1.61 -1.42
CA VAL A 141 -15.80 0.51 -1.31
C VAL A 141 -15.58 -0.29 -0.02
N LEU A 142 -14.33 -0.51 0.39
CA LEU A 142 -14.00 -1.35 1.54
C LEU A 142 -13.85 -0.58 2.86
N SER A 143 -13.73 0.76 2.86
CA SER A 143 -13.49 1.55 4.09
C SER A 143 -14.52 1.35 5.20
N HIS A 144 -15.75 0.97 4.86
CA HIS A 144 -16.85 0.80 5.80
C HIS A 144 -17.42 -0.63 5.86
N ASN A 145 -16.85 -1.56 5.10
CA ASN A 145 -17.39 -2.90 4.96
C ASN A 145 -16.47 -3.92 5.64
N ILE A 146 -17.00 -4.53 6.70
CA ILE A 146 -16.40 -5.67 7.43
C ILE A 146 -17.11 -6.97 7.00
N SER A 147 -17.82 -6.97 5.87
CA SER A 147 -18.56 -8.13 5.38
C SER A 147 -17.88 -8.75 4.17
N TYR A 148 -17.89 -10.08 4.10
CA TYR A 148 -17.43 -10.83 2.94
C TYR A 148 -18.28 -10.51 1.68
N ASN A 149 -19.59 -10.30 1.87
CA ASN A 149 -20.50 -9.82 0.84
C ASN A 149 -20.52 -8.29 0.81
N THR A 150 -19.48 -7.70 0.21
CA THR A 150 -19.46 -6.26 -0.06
C THR A 150 -20.23 -5.96 -1.35
N ASN A 151 -21.22 -5.09 -1.24
CA ASN A 151 -22.02 -4.62 -2.37
C ASN A 151 -21.63 -3.18 -2.72
N VAL A 152 -21.51 -2.92 -4.02
CA VAL A 152 -21.16 -1.62 -4.58
C VAL A 152 -22.41 -0.98 -5.14
N LYS A 153 -22.68 0.25 -4.70
CA LYS A 153 -23.74 1.12 -5.21
C LYS A 153 -23.12 2.23 -6.04
N TYR A 154 -23.89 2.79 -6.96
CA TYR A 154 -23.40 3.89 -7.81
C TYR A 154 -22.84 5.07 -7.01
N LYS A 155 -23.47 5.40 -5.87
CA LYS A 155 -22.98 6.46 -4.97
C LYS A 155 -21.56 6.23 -4.44
N ASP A 156 -21.13 4.98 -4.31
CA ASP A 156 -19.82 4.61 -3.78
C ASP A 156 -18.70 4.91 -4.80
N ILE A 157 -19.05 4.96 -6.10
CA ILE A 157 -18.13 5.26 -7.21
C ILE A 157 -18.38 6.60 -7.90
N ALA A 158 -19.48 7.30 -7.58
CA ALA A 158 -19.88 8.52 -8.27
C ALA A 158 -18.85 9.66 -8.16
N SER A 159 -18.22 9.80 -7.00
CA SER A 159 -17.14 10.79 -6.78
C SER A 159 -15.92 10.48 -7.65
N GLN A 160 -15.59 9.19 -7.79
CA GLN A 160 -14.47 8.71 -8.59
C GLN A 160 -14.70 8.90 -10.09
N ILE A 161 -15.90 8.56 -10.59
CA ILE A 161 -16.29 8.82 -11.98
C ILE A 161 -16.18 10.32 -12.29
N ARG A 162 -16.65 11.19 -11.38
CA ARG A 162 -16.55 12.65 -11.54
C ARG A 162 -15.10 13.11 -11.56
N TRP A 163 -14.27 12.60 -10.66
CA TRP A 163 -12.84 12.91 -10.59
C TRP A 163 -12.11 12.50 -11.88
N MET A 164 -12.41 11.32 -12.44
CA MET A 164 -11.84 10.84 -13.70
C MET A 164 -12.23 11.77 -14.86
N LYS A 165 -13.51 12.12 -14.98
CA LYS A 165 -14.00 13.07 -16.01
C LYS A 165 -13.31 14.42 -15.93
N ASN A 166 -13.11 14.95 -14.73
CA ASN A 166 -12.43 16.24 -14.53
C ASN A 166 -10.96 16.22 -14.95
N ARG A 167 -10.34 15.05 -15.09
CA ARG A 167 -8.97 14.87 -15.60
C ARG A 167 -8.92 14.47 -17.08
N GLY A 168 -10.05 14.57 -17.79
CA GLY A 168 -10.13 14.18 -19.21
C GLY A 168 -10.15 12.68 -19.44
N ILE A 169 -10.23 11.87 -18.38
CA ILE A 169 -10.39 10.42 -18.48
C ILE A 169 -11.88 10.16 -18.73
N ASN A 170 -12.23 10.17 -20.01
CA ASN A 170 -13.60 10.01 -20.48
C ASN A 170 -14.07 8.56 -20.49
N ASP A 171 -13.12 7.62 -20.48
CA ASP A 171 -13.42 6.20 -20.39
C ASP A 171 -13.76 5.86 -18.93
N GLN A 172 -14.93 5.26 -18.70
CA GLN A 172 -15.29 4.68 -17.41
C GLN A 172 -14.59 3.34 -17.17
N PHE A 173 -13.63 3.03 -18.04
CA PHE A 173 -12.80 1.85 -18.01
C PHE A 173 -11.39 2.20 -17.51
N VAL A 174 -10.97 1.52 -16.44
CA VAL A 174 -9.63 1.64 -15.85
C VAL A 174 -8.90 0.36 -16.14
N ARG A 175 -7.65 0.45 -16.62
CA ARG A 175 -6.82 -0.72 -16.89
C ARG A 175 -5.47 -0.54 -16.24
N PHE A 176 -5.31 -1.11 -15.06
CA PHE A 176 -4.00 -1.21 -14.43
C PHE A 176 -3.33 -2.50 -14.89
N LYS A 177 -2.13 -2.38 -15.45
CA LYS A 177 -1.27 -3.52 -15.81
C LYS A 177 0.11 -3.30 -15.23
N TYR A 178 0.72 -4.39 -14.75
CA TYR A 178 2.08 -4.33 -14.25
C TYR A 178 2.82 -5.66 -14.48
N PRO A 179 3.87 -5.68 -15.29
CA PRO A 179 4.75 -6.85 -15.45
C PRO A 179 5.87 -6.84 -14.41
N TYR A 180 5.91 -7.82 -13.51
CA TYR A 180 7.01 -7.93 -12.53
C TYR A 180 8.36 -8.25 -13.18
N SER A 181 8.35 -8.95 -14.31
CA SER A 181 9.55 -9.34 -15.05
C SER A 181 10.39 -8.15 -15.52
N GLU A 182 9.76 -6.99 -15.72
CA GLU A 182 10.36 -5.77 -16.26
C GLU A 182 10.49 -4.67 -15.20
N SER A 183 10.21 -5.02 -13.94
CA SER A 183 10.12 -4.11 -12.81
C SER A 183 11.34 -4.22 -11.91
N PRO A 184 11.75 -3.13 -11.23
CA PRO A 184 12.75 -3.26 -10.17
C PRO A 184 12.22 -4.04 -8.95
N LEU A 185 10.91 -4.30 -8.88
CA LEU A 185 10.26 -5.20 -7.92
C LEU A 185 10.42 -6.68 -8.29
N ASN A 186 11.33 -7.07 -9.20
CA ASN A 186 11.50 -8.42 -9.76
C ASN A 186 11.86 -9.48 -8.69
N CYS A 187 10.88 -9.86 -7.89
CA CYS A 187 10.94 -10.95 -6.91
C CYS A 187 10.09 -12.16 -7.34
N TYR A 188 9.25 -12.01 -8.37
CA TYR A 188 8.37 -13.05 -8.90
C TYR A 188 8.33 -13.01 -10.43
N GLY A 189 9.27 -13.72 -11.07
CA GLY A 189 9.51 -13.79 -12.54
C GLY A 189 8.33 -13.37 -13.43
N ASP A 190 7.49 -14.31 -13.87
CA ASP A 190 6.41 -14.06 -14.84
C ASP A 190 5.12 -13.51 -14.21
N LEU A 191 5.17 -12.91 -13.02
CA LEU A 191 3.96 -12.39 -12.38
C LEU A 191 3.45 -11.15 -13.11
N HIS A 192 2.18 -11.18 -13.51
CA HIS A 192 1.51 -10.06 -14.16
C HIS A 192 0.24 -9.65 -13.39
N ILE A 193 0.15 -8.35 -13.14
CA ILE A 193 -1.06 -7.71 -12.63
C ILE A 193 -1.86 -7.19 -13.81
N LYS A 194 -3.16 -7.43 -13.77
CA LYS A 194 -4.11 -6.91 -14.73
C LYS A 194 -5.42 -6.73 -14.01
N ILE A 195 -5.78 -5.48 -13.76
CA ILE A 195 -7.06 -5.10 -13.15
C ILE A 195 -7.81 -4.26 -14.18
N LYS A 196 -9.08 -4.61 -14.38
CA LYS A 196 -9.97 -3.92 -15.32
C LYS A 196 -11.24 -3.50 -14.59
N LEU A 197 -11.35 -2.21 -14.27
CA LEU A 197 -12.59 -1.67 -13.71
C LEU A 197 -13.45 -1.14 -14.83
N ASN A 198 -14.71 -1.54 -14.89
CA ASN A 198 -15.70 -0.94 -15.77
C ASN A 198 -16.76 -0.26 -14.90
N PHE A 199 -16.61 1.03 -14.63
CA PHE A 199 -17.59 1.76 -13.84
C PHE A 199 -18.91 1.99 -14.60
N GLY A 200 -18.87 1.95 -15.93
CA GLY A 200 -20.06 2.10 -16.78
C GLY A 200 -21.04 0.94 -16.72
N SER A 201 -20.64 -0.19 -16.13
CA SER A 201 -21.55 -1.32 -15.92
C SER A 201 -22.52 -1.11 -14.77
N LEU A 202 -22.28 -0.16 -13.86
CA LEU A 202 -23.12 0.08 -12.70
C LEU A 202 -24.06 1.26 -12.95
N LYS A 203 -25.36 0.99 -13.11
CA LYS A 203 -26.37 2.05 -13.24
C LYS A 203 -26.69 2.69 -11.87
N PRO A 204 -27.26 3.91 -11.84
CA PRO A 204 -27.57 4.64 -10.60
C PRO A 204 -28.34 3.84 -9.54
N ASP A 205 -29.31 3.02 -9.96
CA ASP A 205 -30.17 2.23 -9.08
C ASP A 205 -29.74 0.77 -8.93
N GLU A 206 -28.65 0.36 -9.58
CA GLU A 206 -28.13 -1.00 -9.51
C GLU A 206 -27.20 -1.18 -8.30
N VAL A 207 -27.17 -2.40 -7.80
CA VAL A 207 -26.25 -2.86 -6.76
C VAL A 207 -25.55 -4.08 -7.31
N LEU A 208 -24.22 -4.02 -7.40
CA LEU A 208 -23.40 -5.13 -7.89
C LEU A 208 -22.45 -5.60 -6.79
N PRO A 209 -22.16 -6.91 -6.69
CA PRO A 209 -21.20 -7.39 -5.70
C PRO A 209 -19.79 -6.91 -6.05
N PHE A 210 -18.94 -6.67 -5.06
CA PHE A 210 -17.58 -6.14 -5.25
C PHE A 210 -16.73 -7.02 -6.18
N ASN A 211 -16.88 -8.34 -6.08
CA ASN A 211 -16.20 -9.31 -6.92
C ASN A 211 -16.58 -9.23 -8.41
N PHE A 212 -17.64 -8.51 -8.77
CA PHE A 212 -17.96 -8.17 -10.15
C PHE A 212 -16.90 -7.23 -10.77
N PHE A 213 -16.29 -6.37 -9.95
CA PHE A 213 -15.31 -5.37 -10.40
C PHE A 213 -13.87 -5.86 -10.29
N ILE A 214 -13.54 -6.57 -9.20
CA ILE A 214 -12.20 -7.10 -8.95
C ILE A 214 -12.31 -8.49 -8.35
N THR A 215 -11.71 -9.47 -8.99
CA THR A 215 -11.67 -10.86 -8.51
C THR A 215 -10.68 -11.04 -7.37
N GLU A 216 -10.87 -12.06 -6.54
CA GLU A 216 -9.96 -12.34 -5.42
C GLU A 216 -8.49 -12.55 -5.86
N PRO A 217 -8.18 -13.29 -6.94
CA PRO A 217 -6.80 -13.39 -7.45
C PRO A 217 -6.19 -12.04 -7.85
N GLU A 218 -6.98 -11.12 -8.38
CA GLU A 218 -6.53 -9.76 -8.71
C GLU A 218 -6.24 -8.96 -7.43
N LEU A 219 -7.05 -9.11 -6.40
CA LEU A 219 -6.81 -8.49 -5.10
C LEU A 219 -5.49 -8.98 -4.49
N PHE A 220 -5.24 -10.30 -4.46
CA PHE A 220 -3.97 -10.84 -3.95
C PHE A 220 -2.75 -10.25 -4.65
N LYS A 221 -2.80 -10.18 -5.99
CA LYS A 221 -1.73 -9.60 -6.80
C LYS A 221 -1.53 -8.12 -6.49
N LEU A 222 -2.61 -7.38 -6.32
CA LEU A 222 -2.55 -5.96 -5.96
C LEU A 222 -1.95 -5.75 -4.57
N GLY A 223 -2.39 -6.52 -3.57
CA GLY A 223 -1.83 -6.45 -2.22
C GLY A 223 -0.34 -6.76 -2.21
N LEU A 224 0.08 -7.78 -2.96
CA LEU A 224 1.49 -8.13 -3.15
C LEU A 224 2.28 -7.00 -3.82
N PHE A 225 1.70 -6.33 -4.81
CA PHE A 225 2.31 -5.15 -5.44
C PHE A 225 2.45 -3.98 -4.50
N CYS A 226 1.41 -3.64 -3.73
CA CYS A 226 1.50 -2.61 -2.70
C CYS A 226 2.62 -2.95 -1.70
N TYR A 227 2.69 -4.20 -1.25
CA TYR A 227 3.72 -4.67 -0.33
C TYR A 227 5.14 -4.49 -0.88
N HIS A 228 5.42 -5.03 -2.07
CA HIS A 228 6.74 -4.93 -2.67
C HIS A 228 7.12 -3.51 -3.05
N THR A 229 6.16 -2.71 -3.48
CA THR A 229 6.38 -1.28 -3.76
C THR A 229 6.91 -0.57 -2.52
N ILE A 230 6.25 -0.75 -1.37
CA ILE A 230 6.69 -0.13 -0.12
C ILE A 230 8.03 -0.68 0.36
N LEU A 231 8.29 -1.99 0.25
CA LEU A 231 9.59 -2.58 0.60
C LEU A 231 10.73 -2.11 -0.30
N TYR A 232 10.48 -1.95 -1.59
CA TYR A 232 11.47 -1.41 -2.51
C TYR A 232 11.86 0.00 -2.06
N LEU A 233 10.86 0.80 -1.74
CA LEU A 233 11.04 2.18 -1.33
C LEU A 233 11.66 2.30 0.06
N SER A 234 11.54 1.28 0.93
CA SER A 234 12.24 1.30 2.21
C SER A 234 13.75 1.20 2.04
N LYS A 235 14.22 0.43 1.05
CA LYS A 235 15.65 0.38 0.70
C LYS A 235 16.14 1.74 0.22
N TYR A 236 15.36 2.40 -0.64
CA TYR A 236 15.67 3.76 -1.11
C TYR A 236 15.65 4.78 0.03
N ALA A 237 14.67 4.70 0.92
CA ALA A 237 14.57 5.58 2.07
C ALA A 237 15.76 5.40 3.03
N GLU A 238 16.13 4.16 3.36
CA GLU A 238 17.28 3.88 4.25
C GLU A 238 18.58 4.50 3.74
N ASP A 239 18.84 4.43 2.43
CA ASP A 239 20.05 5.02 1.84
C ASP A 239 20.02 6.55 1.93
N VAL A 240 18.88 7.17 1.60
CA VAL A 240 18.70 8.63 1.70
C VAL A 240 18.80 9.13 3.15
N PHE A 241 18.23 8.41 4.11
CA PHE A 241 18.19 8.86 5.50
C PHE A 241 19.50 8.63 6.25
N LYS A 242 20.27 7.58 5.94
CA LYS A 242 21.64 7.40 6.45
C LYS A 242 22.54 8.58 6.07
N GLU A 243 22.40 9.07 4.84
CA GLU A 243 23.19 10.22 4.34
C GLU A 243 22.75 11.54 4.97
N VAL A 244 21.44 11.73 5.19
CA VAL A 244 20.90 12.88 5.93
C VAL A 244 21.38 12.88 7.38
N GLU A 245 21.37 11.73 8.07
CA GLU A 245 21.87 11.58 9.44
C GLU A 245 23.38 11.85 9.55
N LEU A 246 24.18 11.38 8.58
CA LEU A 246 25.62 11.68 8.45
C LEU A 246 25.89 13.19 8.33
N LEU A 247 25.08 13.93 7.56
CA LEU A 247 25.17 15.40 7.45
C LEU A 247 24.94 16.11 8.80
N TYR A 248 24.17 15.52 9.71
CA TYR A 248 23.91 16.07 11.05
C TYR A 248 24.97 15.71 12.10
N MET A 249 25.70 14.60 11.91
CA MET A 249 26.79 14.21 12.79
C MET A 249 28.10 14.99 12.52
N LEU A 250 28.21 15.64 11.36
CA LEU A 250 29.31 16.56 11.08
C LEU A 250 29.23 17.80 12.00
N PRO A 251 30.29 18.12 12.76
CA PRO A 251 30.29 19.32 13.61
C PRO A 251 29.98 20.56 12.77
N LYS A 252 29.10 21.45 13.24
CA LYS A 252 28.70 22.71 12.57
C LYS A 252 29.87 23.57 12.04
N ARG A 253 31.10 23.35 12.51
CA ARG A 253 32.32 24.00 12.00
C ARG A 253 32.79 23.49 10.63
N PHE A 254 32.44 22.27 10.22
CA PHE A 254 32.78 21.74 8.88
C PHE A 254 31.78 22.17 7.81
N ILE A 255 30.53 22.47 8.20
CA ILE A 255 29.48 22.96 7.29
C ILE A 255 29.84 24.34 6.72
N ASN A 256 30.71 25.12 7.38
CA ASN A 256 31.15 26.43 6.87
C ASN A 256 32.46 26.41 6.06
N VAL A 257 33.13 25.27 5.92
CA VAL A 257 34.43 25.22 5.19
C VAL A 257 34.28 24.65 3.78
N GLY A 258 33.20 23.91 3.48
CA GLY A 258 32.92 23.40 2.13
C GLY A 258 32.08 24.33 1.22
N PHE A 259 31.42 25.35 1.77
CA PHE A 259 30.50 26.21 1.01
C PHE A 259 31.15 27.48 0.44
N SER A 260 32.45 27.72 0.66
CA SER A 260 33.12 28.97 0.28
C SER A 260 33.70 29.00 -1.15
N HIS A 261 33.61 27.89 -1.91
CA HIS A 261 34.03 27.88 -3.33
C HIS A 261 32.87 27.90 -4.35
N PHE A 262 31.63 27.82 -3.89
CA PHE A 262 30.46 28.06 -4.73
C PHE A 262 29.59 29.14 -4.09
N GLY A 263 29.91 30.39 -4.40
CA GLY A 263 29.13 31.59 -4.06
C GLY A 263 27.76 31.66 -4.76
N LYS A 264 27.02 30.55 -4.83
CA LYS A 264 25.63 30.49 -5.25
C LYS A 264 24.87 29.64 -4.23
N ARG A 265 23.84 30.25 -3.60
CA ARG A 265 22.80 29.52 -2.88
C ARG A 265 22.38 28.31 -3.72
N ILE A 266 22.45 27.11 -3.16
CA ILE A 266 21.94 25.91 -3.82
C ILE A 266 20.41 26.06 -3.89
N THR A 267 19.92 26.41 -5.08
CA THR A 267 18.52 26.45 -5.47
C THR A 267 18.16 25.19 -6.26
N MET A 268 18.69 24.03 -5.84
CA MET A 268 18.38 22.75 -6.49
C MET A 268 17.27 22.05 -5.73
N SER A 269 16.34 21.42 -6.46
CA SER A 269 15.36 20.54 -5.84
C SER A 269 16.04 19.27 -5.34
N LEU A 270 15.43 18.58 -4.37
CA LEU A 270 15.96 17.31 -3.83
C LEU A 270 16.22 16.29 -4.96
N ARG A 271 15.36 16.27 -5.98
CA ARG A 271 15.51 15.45 -7.18
C ARG A 271 16.78 15.77 -7.96
N ASP A 272 17.09 17.05 -8.17
CA ASP A 272 18.30 17.46 -8.91
C ASP A 272 19.57 17.14 -8.12
N LEU A 273 19.52 17.28 -6.79
CA LEU A 273 20.63 16.93 -5.90
C LEU A 273 20.96 15.43 -5.98
N LEU A 274 19.92 14.58 -5.94
CA LEU A 274 20.04 13.12 -6.06
C LEU A 274 20.55 12.70 -7.44
N LYS A 275 20.12 13.38 -8.50
CA LYS A 275 20.55 13.11 -9.88
C LYS A 275 22.04 13.43 -10.09
N GLU A 276 22.52 14.55 -9.57
CA GLU A 276 23.93 14.95 -9.68
C GLU A 276 24.87 14.05 -8.87
N TYR A 277 24.40 13.50 -7.74
CA TYR A 277 25.16 12.52 -6.96
C TYR A 277 25.28 11.16 -7.66
N HIS A 278 24.18 10.60 -8.17
CA HIS A 278 24.23 9.34 -8.92
C HIS A 278 25.04 9.42 -10.21
N ASN A 279 25.08 10.60 -10.85
CA ASN A 279 25.93 10.87 -12.00
C ASN A 279 27.43 11.03 -11.62
N GLY A 280 27.78 10.99 -10.33
CA GLY A 280 29.15 11.15 -9.84
C GLY A 280 29.71 12.57 -9.98
N ASN A 281 28.87 13.54 -10.33
CA ASN A 281 29.23 14.95 -10.51
C ASN A 281 29.41 15.66 -9.17
N ILE A 282 28.77 15.15 -8.13
CA ILE A 282 28.99 15.54 -6.75
C ILE A 282 29.64 14.37 -6.03
N LYS A 283 30.84 14.60 -5.49
CA LYS A 283 31.51 13.66 -4.58
C LYS A 283 31.61 14.34 -3.22
N PHE A 284 31.03 13.70 -2.21
CA PHE A 284 31.23 14.13 -0.83
C PHE A 284 32.60 13.62 -0.39
N ILE A 285 33.46 14.55 0.02
CA ILE A 285 34.84 14.25 0.44
C ILE A 285 34.74 13.73 1.89
N ASP A 286 35.40 12.61 2.14
CA ASP A 286 35.54 11.95 3.46
C ASP A 286 36.03 12.91 4.57
#